data_AF-W7SJP7-F1
#
_entry.id   AF-W7SJP7-F1
#
_cell.length_a   1.000
_cell.length_b   1.000
_cell.length_c   1.000
_cell.angle_alpha   90.00
_cell.angle_beta   90.00
_cell.angle_gamma   90.00
#
_symmetry.space_group_name_H-M   'P 1'
#
loop_
_entity.id
_entity.type
_entity.pdbx_description
1 polymer ?
#
loop_
_entity_poly.entity_id
_entity_poly.type
_entity_poly.pdbx_seq_one_letter_code
_entity_poly.pdbx_strand_id
1 'polypeptide(L)' 'MVLSVQHPGATPSSERGLEALLDSYHHVAADVLNAHVRAGEHCTDCGQVWPCAPVNSAAFALDL' A
#
# COMPACT_ATOMS: atom_id res chain seq x y z
N MET A 1 -18.92 -20.60 -34.39
CA MET A 1 -17.60 -20.12 -33.95
C MET A 1 -17.77 -19.60 -32.53
N VAL A 2 -17.48 -20.43 -31.52
CA VAL A 2 -17.58 -20.02 -30.11
C VAL A 2 -16.20 -19.55 -29.68
N LEU A 3 -16.03 -18.25 -29.46
CA LEU A 3 -14.83 -17.72 -28.82
C LEU A 3 -14.90 -18.06 -27.34
N SER A 4 -14.22 -19.12 -26.94
CA SER A 4 -13.90 -19.39 -25.55
C SER A 4 -12.98 -18.29 -25.04
N VAL A 5 -13.57 -17.30 -24.36
CA VAL A 5 -12.83 -16.35 -23.54
C VAL A 5 -12.17 -17.16 -22.43
N GLN A 6 -10.88 -17.40 -22.57
CA GLN A 6 -10.06 -17.91 -21.50
C GLN A 6 -10.00 -16.81 -20.45
N HIS A 7 -10.80 -16.94 -19.39
CA HIS A 7 -10.49 -16.28 -18.14
C HIS A 7 -9.05 -16.66 -17.78
N PRO A 8 -8.15 -15.71 -17.52
CA PRO A 8 -6.84 -16.05 -17.00
C PRO A 8 -7.06 -16.73 -15.67
N GLY A 9 -6.89 -18.06 -15.66
CA GLY A 9 -6.85 -18.82 -14.43
C GLY A 9 -5.77 -18.19 -13.57
N ALA A 10 -6.15 -17.80 -12.34
CA ALA A 10 -5.21 -17.42 -11.31
C ALA A 10 -4.16 -18.52 -11.21
N THR A 11 -2.98 -18.22 -11.75
CA THR A 11 -1.84 -19.12 -11.66
C THR A 11 -1.29 -18.99 -10.24
N PRO A 12 -0.92 -20.08 -9.55
CA PRO A 12 -0.36 -20.01 -8.20
C PRO A 12 0.96 -19.22 -8.14
N SER A 13 1.61 -18.96 -9.29
CA SER A 13 2.73 -18.01 -9.39
C SER A 13 2.30 -16.54 -9.36
N SER A 14 1.09 -16.22 -9.81
CA SER A 14 0.53 -14.87 -9.76
C SER A 14 0.03 -14.52 -8.36
N GLU A 15 -0.53 -15.49 -7.62
CA GLU A 15 -0.87 -15.32 -6.19
C GLU A 15 0.38 -15.04 -5.35
N ARG A 16 1.47 -15.81 -5.53
CA ARG A 16 2.74 -15.53 -4.84
C ARG A 16 3.36 -14.18 -5.22
N GLY A 17 3.18 -13.74 -6.47
CA GLY A 17 3.61 -12.41 -6.90
C GLY A 17 2.77 -11.29 -6.28
N LEU A 18 1.46 -11.51 -6.14
CA LEU A 18 0.55 -10.59 -5.47
C LEU A 18 0.84 -10.51 -3.97
N GLU A 19 1.07 -11.63 -3.30
CA GLU A 19 1.46 -11.67 -1.89
C GLU A 19 2.78 -10.94 -1.64
N ALA A 20 3.80 -11.14 -2.48
CA ALA A 20 5.07 -10.42 -2.39
C ALA A 20 4.90 -8.92 -2.65
N LEU A 21 4.00 -8.54 -3.56
CA LEU A 21 3.69 -7.14 -3.83
C LEU A 21 2.96 -6.50 -2.64
N LEU A 22 1.97 -7.19 -2.07
CA LEU A 22 1.25 -6.76 -0.87
C LEU A 22 2.21 -6.60 0.31
N ASP A 23 3.10 -7.56 0.54
CA ASP A 23 4.14 -7.47 1.58
C ASP A 23 5.05 -6.25 1.37
N SER A 24 5.48 -6.01 0.13
CA SER A 24 6.26 -4.82 -0.21
C SER A 24 5.48 -3.53 0.04
N TYR A 25 4.19 -3.47 -0.30
CA TYR A 25 3.35 -2.30 -0.01
C TYR A 25 3.17 -2.08 1.49
N HIS A 26 2.96 -3.16 2.25
CA HIS A 26 2.82 -3.12 3.70
C HIS A 26 4.10 -2.61 4.37
N HIS A 27 5.27 -3.06 3.88
CA HIS A 27 6.56 -2.61 4.37
C HIS A 27 6.80 -1.11 4.09
N VAL A 28 6.50 -0.66 2.87
CA VAL A 28 6.61 0.75 2.48
C VAL A 28 5.65 1.62 3.29
N ALA A 29 4.41 1.16 3.49
CA ALA A 29 3.44 1.89 4.30
C ALA A 29 3.88 1.99 5.78
N ALA A 30 4.42 0.90 6.34
CA ALA A 30 4.97 0.92 7.70
C ALA A 30 6.18 1.87 7.82
N ASP A 31 7.07 1.90 6.81
CA ASP A 31 8.22 2.81 6.78
C ASP A 31 7.76 4.28 6.72
N VAL A 32 6.77 4.59 5.86
CA VAL A 32 6.17 5.92 5.77
C VAL A 32 5.53 6.34 7.10
N LEU A 33 4.78 5.45 7.78
CA LEU A 33 4.20 5.77 9.09
C LEU A 33 5.27 5.96 10.17
N ASN A 34 6.39 5.25 10.07
CA ASN A 34 7.51 5.38 11.00
C ASN A 34 8.33 6.66 10.76
N ALA A 35 8.52 7.07 9.51
CA ALA A 35 9.24 8.29 9.14
C ALA A 35 8.40 9.56 9.39
N HIS A 36 7.13 9.52 8.99
CA HIS A 36 6.20 10.64 9.17
C HIS A 36 5.55 10.57 10.54
N VAL A 37 6.21 11.12 11.56
CA VAL A 37 5.69 11.18 12.93
C VAL A 37 4.99 12.51 13.22
N ARG A 38 3.90 12.43 14.01
CA ARG A 38 3.13 13.59 14.46
C ARG A 38 3.92 14.42 15.46
N ALA A 39 4.20 15.68 15.13
CA ALA A 39 4.69 16.69 16.04
C ALA A 39 3.63 17.80 16.20
N GLY A 40 2.79 17.68 17.23
CA GLY A 40 1.68 18.61 17.45
C GLY A 40 0.59 18.46 16.39
N GLU A 41 0.41 19.49 15.57
CA GLU A 41 -0.58 19.55 14.47
C GLU A 41 0.05 19.28 13.10
N HIS A 42 1.37 19.09 13.03
CA HIS A 42 2.09 18.88 11.78
C HIS A 42 2.90 17.58 11.78
N CYS A 43 3.25 17.13 10.59
CA CYS A 43 4.21 16.05 10.37
C CYS A 43 5.63 16.58 10.53
N THR A 44 6.49 15.82 11.20
CA THR A 44 7.89 16.20 11.46
C THR A 44 8.76 16.14 10.20
N ASP A 45 8.46 15.21 9.29
CA ASP A 45 9.23 15.02 8.06
C ASP A 45 8.91 16.08 6.99
N CYS A 46 7.62 16.23 6.66
CA CYS A 46 7.19 17.07 5.55
C CYS A 46 6.58 18.42 5.97
N GLY A 47 6.42 18.67 7.27
CA GLY A 47 5.87 19.92 7.81
C GLY A 47 4.40 20.19 7.51
N GLN A 48 3.72 19.27 6.81
CA GLN A 48 2.30 19.38 6.47
C GLN A 48 1.41 19.15 7.68
N VAL A 49 0.18 19.65 7.64
CA VAL A 49 -0.83 19.38 8.68
C VAL A 49 -1.07 17.88 8.79
N TRP A 50 -1.13 17.38 10.03
CA TRP A 50 -1.37 15.98 10.32
C TRP A 50 -2.87 15.64 10.20
N PRO A 51 -3.25 14.51 9.57
CA PRO A 51 -2.40 13.56 8.87
C PRO A 51 -1.98 14.08 7.48
N CYS A 52 -0.69 13.98 7.17
CA CYS A 52 -0.20 14.36 5.85
C CYS A 52 -0.58 13.30 4.79
N ALA A 53 -0.68 13.70 3.52
CA ALA A 53 -1.04 12.82 2.41
C ALA A 53 -0.32 11.43 2.42
N PRO A 54 1.02 11.34 2.59
CA PRO A 54 1.69 10.04 2.62
C PRO A 54 1.27 9.14 3.79
N VAL A 55 1.03 9.72 4.98
CA VAL A 55 0.52 8.99 6.17
C VAL A 55 -0.90 8.49 5.92
N ASN A 56 -1.75 9.31 5.31
CA ASN A 56 -3.12 8.92 5.00
C ASN A 56 -3.15 7.78 3.97
N SER A 57 -2.31 7.86 2.93
CA SER A 57 -2.16 6.78 1.94
C SER A 57 -1.57 5.51 2.53
N ALA A 58 -0.57 5.62 3.42
CA ALA A 58 0.02 4.48 4.10
C ALA A 58 -0.97 3.81 5.05
N ALA A 59 -1.72 4.58 5.85
CA ALA A 59 -2.77 4.05 6.71
C ALA A 59 -3.84 3.31 5.90
N PHE A 60 -4.25 3.87 4.75
CA PHE A 60 -5.20 3.21 3.86
C PHE A 60 -4.64 1.93 3.22
N ALA A 61 -3.35 1.88 2.91
CA ALA A 61 -2.70 0.70 2.37
C ALA A 61 -2.57 -0.45 3.39
N LEU A 62 -2.60 -0.17 4.69
CA LEU A 62 -2.55 -1.16 5.77
C LEU A 62 -3.94 -1.62 6.24
N ASP A 63 -4.99 -0.86 5.94
CA ASP A 63 -6.39 -1.17 6.31
C ASP A 63 -7.06 -2.13 5.31
N LEU A 64 -6.45 -2.35 4.15
CA LEU A 64 -6.94 -3.19 3.04
C LEU A 64 -6.65 -4.69 3.26
#